data_AF-A0A367IS97-F1
#
_entry.id   AF-A0A367IS97-F1
#
_cell.length_a   1.000
_cell.length_b   1.000
_cell.length_c   1.000
_cell.angle_alpha   90.00
_cell.angle_beta   90.00
_cell.angle_gamma   90.00
#
_symmetry.space_group_name_H-M   'P 1'
#
loop_
_entity.id
_entity.type
_entity.pdbx_description
1 polymer ?
#
loop_
_entity_poly.entity_id
_entity_poly.type
_entity_poly.pdbx_seq_one_letter_code
_entity_poly.pdbx_strand_id
1 'polypeptide(L)' 'MVVLRDGRKLIGILRSFDQFVLQDTIERIYVNGCYGDIPRGVFLIRGENVVLLGEI' A
#
# COMPACT_ATOMS: atom_id res chain seq x y z
N MET A 1 1.32 -0.05 6.57
CA MET A 1 1.75 0.68 5.36
C MET A 1 2.60 -0.23 4.50
N VAL A 2 2.35 -0.26 3.19
CA VAL A 2 3.13 -1.00 2.19
C VAL A 2 3.75 -0.01 1.21
N VAL A 3 5.07 -0.10 1.00
CA VAL A 3 5.79 0.68 -0.01
C VAL A 3 6.14 -0.23 -1.17
N LEU A 4 5.73 0.16 -2.37
CA LEU A 4 6.02 -0.54 -3.61
C LEU A 4 7.35 -0.06 -4.21
N ARG A 5 7.95 -0.88 -5.07
CA ARG A 5 9.23 -0.57 -5.75
C ARG A 5 9.15 0.67 -6.65
N ASP A 6 7.96 1.01 -7.14
CA ASP A 6 7.70 2.22 -7.92
C ASP A 6 7.61 3.51 -7.07
N GLY A 7 7.78 3.41 -5.75
CA GLY A 7 7.73 4.53 -4.82
C GLY A 7 6.31 4.86 -4.32
N ARG A 8 5.29 4.13 -4.77
CA ARG A 8 3.91 4.32 -4.30
C ARG A 8 3.76 3.84 -2.86
N LYS A 9 2.99 4.59 -2.08
CA LYS A 9 2.69 4.29 -0.68
C LYS A 9 1.23 3.88 -0.57
N LEU A 10 1.03 2.59 -0.31
CA LEU A 10 -0.29 2.00 -0.11
C LEU A 10 -0.54 1.80 1.39
N ILE A 11 -1.72 2.18 1.85
CA ILE A 11 -2.17 1.95 3.22
C ILE A 11 -3.47 1.18 3.12
N GLY A 12 -3.54 0.01 3.75
CA GLY A 12 -4.70 -0.85 3.71
C GLY A 12 -4.57 -1.96 4.74
N ILE A 13 -5.62 -2.77 4.86
CA ILE A 13 -5.68 -3.89 5.79
C ILE A 13 -5.13 -5.13 5.09
N LEU A 14 -4.07 -5.73 5.62
CA LEU A 14 -3.54 -6.98 5.11
C LEU A 14 -4.50 -8.13 5.45
N ARG A 15 -5.04 -8.81 4.44
CA ARG A 15 -6.00 -9.92 4.60
C ARG A 15 -5.39 -11.30 4.33
N SER A 16 -4.37 -11.38 3.47
CA SER A 16 -3.63 -12.61 3.21
C SER A 16 -2.18 -12.30 2.90
N PHE A 17 -1.27 -13.22 3.28
CA PHE A 17 0.18 -13.11 3.09
C PHE A 17 0.71 -13.96 1.92
N ASP A 18 0.04 -15.07 1.57
CA ASP A 18 0.48 -15.97 0.49
C ASP A 18 0.51 -15.29 -0.90
N GLN A 19 -0.38 -14.31 -1.10
CA GLN A 19 -0.46 -13.46 -2.29
C GLN A 19 -0.54 -11.95 -1.95
N PHE A 20 -0.15 -11.53 -0.74
CA PHE A 20 -0.27 -10.15 -0.21
C PHE A 20 -1.53 -9.40 -0.68
N VAL A 21 -2.65 -9.72 -0.05
CA VAL A 21 -3.95 -9.07 -0.33
C VAL A 21 -4.14 -7.90 0.62
N LEU A 22 -4.28 -6.69 0.07
CA LEU A 22 -4.70 -5.50 0.81
C LEU A 22 -6.18 -5.19 0.52
N GLN A 23 -6.97 -5.03 1.57
CA GLN A 23 -8.35 -4.56 1.50
C GLN A 23 -8.44 -3.11 2.00
N ASP A 24 -9.44 -2.38 1.53
CA ASP A 24 -9.70 -0.97 1.90
C ASP A 24 -8.44 -0.10 1.72
N THR A 25 -7.76 -0.33 0.60
CA THR A 25 -6.49 0.30 0.27
C THR A 25 -6.73 1.74 -0.18
N ILE A 26 -5.96 2.66 0.40
CA ILE A 26 -5.76 4.02 -0.08
C ILE A 26 -4.32 4.17 -0.57
N GLU A 27 -4.15 4.92 -1.64
CA GLU A 27 -2.86 5.40 -2.09
C GLU A 27 -2.63 6.80 -1.54
N ARG A 28 -1.55 6.98 -0.77
CA ARG A 28 -1.21 8.27 -0.18
C ARG A 28 -0.02 8.89 -0.89
N ILE A 29 -0.26 10.05 -1.51
CA ILE A 29 0.77 10.84 -2.21
C ILE A 29 1.18 11.99 -1.30
N TYR A 30 2.48 12.13 -1.02
CA TYR A 30 3.03 13.22 -0.21
C TYR A 30 3.71 14.26 -1.09
N VAL A 31 3.40 15.54 -0.89
CA VAL A 31 4.04 16.68 -1.59
C VAL A 31 4.23 17.82 -0.59
N ASN A 32 5.47 18.27 -0.40
CA ASN A 32 5.83 19.44 0.42
C ASN A 32 5.20 19.46 1.84
N GLY A 33 5.14 18.32 2.52
CA GLY A 33 4.56 18.20 3.87
C GLY A 33 3.03 18.04 3.90
N CYS A 34 2.36 18.16 2.77
CA CYS A 34 0.96 17.80 2.60
C CYS A 34 0.83 16.37 2.07
N TYR A 35 -0.35 15.77 2.23
CA TYR A 35 -0.69 14.50 1.62
C TYR A 35 -2.09 14.51 1.00
N GLY A 36 -2.28 13.71 -0.03
CA GLY A 36 -3.57 13.43 -0.65
C GLY A 36 -3.81 11.93 -0.72
N ASP A 37 -5.06 11.52 -0.46
CA ASP A 37 -5.48 10.12 -0.45
C ASP A 37 -6.37 9.81 -1.64
N ILE A 38 -6.06 8.71 -2.32
CA ILE A 38 -6.85 8.19 -3.45
C ILE A 38 -7.38 6.81 -3.06
N PRO A 39 -8.71 6.60 -3.00
CA PRO A 39 -9.28 5.28 -2.72
C PRO A 39 -8.98 4.32 -3.87
N ARG A 40 -8.45 3.16 -3.51
CA ARG A 40 -8.02 2.12 -4.46
C ARG A 40 -8.74 0.79 -4.25
N GLY A 41 -9.30 0.54 -3.06
CA GLY A 41 -10.10 -0.66 -2.77
C GLY A 41 -9.24 -1.90 -2.52
N VAL A 42 -9.46 -2.97 -3.26
CA VAL A 42 -8.74 -4.24 -3.07
C VAL A 42 -7.52 -4.30 -3.98
N PHE A 43 -6.36 -4.61 -3.41
CA PHE A 43 -5.09 -4.76 -4.11
C PHE A 43 -4.53 -6.17 -3.92
N LEU A 44 -4.15 -6.80 -5.03
CA LEU A 44 -3.39 -8.03 -5.06
C LEU A 44 -1.94 -7.69 -5.41
N ILE A 45 -1.01 -7.91 -4.49
CA ILE A 45 0.40 -7.52 -4.66
C ILE A 45 1.26 -8.77 -4.80
N ARG A 46 2.03 -8.85 -5.90
CA ARG A 46 3.08 -9.88 -6.02
C ARG A 46 4.21 -9.59 -5.04
N GLY A 47 4.64 -10.60 -4.28
CA GLY A 47 5.62 -10.45 -3.19
C GLY A 47 6.95 -9.79 -3.60
N GLU A 48 7.41 -9.97 -4.84
CA GLU A 48 8.63 -9.33 -5.37
C GLU A 48 8.58 -7.80 -5.47
N ASN A 49 7.36 -7.23 -5.41
CA ASN A 49 7.10 -5.79 -5.48
C ASN A 49 6.96 -5.13 -4.10
N VAL A 50 6.97 -5.91 -3.02
CA VAL A 50 6.89 -5.40 -1.64
C VAL A 50 8.29 -5.02 -1.17
N VAL A 51 8.52 -3.74 -0.89
CA VAL A 51 9.80 -3.24 -0.38
C VAL A 51 9.83 -3.24 1.15
N LEU A 52 8.73 -2.82 1.78
CA LEU A 52 8.61 -2.74 3.23
C LEU A 52 7.14 -2.90 3.63
N LEU A 53 6.89 -3.71 4.66
CA LEU A 53 5.58 -3.89 5.28
C LEU A 53 5.71 -3.54 6.76
N GLY A 54 4.97 -2.52 7.19
CA GLY A 54 4.93 -2.09 8.59
C GLY A 54 3.50 -2.07 9.10
N GLU A 55 3.29 -2.59 10.31
CA GLU A 55 2.07 -2.36 11.08
C GLU A 55 1.99 -0.88 11.49
N ILE A 56 0.79 -0.30 11.42
CA ILE A 56 0.49 1.05 11.95
C ILE A 56 -0.30 0.86 13.23
#